data_AF-A0A938K0H9-F1
#
_entry.id   AF-A0A938K0H9-F1
#
_cell.length_a   1.000
_cell.length_b   1.000
_cell.length_c   1.000
_cell.angle_alpha   90.00
_cell.angle_beta   90.00
_cell.angle_gamma   90.00
#
_symmetry.space_group_name_H-M   'P 1'
#
loop_
_entity.id
_entity.type
_entity.pdbx_description
1 polymer ?
#
loop_
_entity_poly.entity_id
_entity_poly.type
_entity_poly.pdbx_seq_one_letter_code
_entity_poly.pdbx_strand_id
1 'polypeptide(L)'
;MKTRTPRLGSIYPCPWVFQFFGRRLGKHLKGWRSTCIAAGMPVLLVHDLRRSAVRNMERAGIPRNVAMSITGHRSESVYRRYDIVSKQDLTTAARKLEQYLAAASTGTIPGTVRGTVQ
;
A
#
# COMPACT_ATOMS: atom_id res chain seq x y z
N MET A 1 16.68 -5.25 -32.64
CA MET A 1 15.58 -5.77 -31.79
C MET A 1 14.72 -6.68 -32.67
N LYS A 2 14.86 -8.02 -32.59
CA LYS A 2 14.08 -8.95 -33.45
C LYS A 2 12.66 -9.06 -32.91
N THR A 3 11.71 -8.37 -33.51
CA THR A 3 10.27 -8.55 -33.26
C THR A 3 9.85 -9.90 -33.84
N ARG A 4 9.53 -10.86 -32.97
CA ARG A 4 8.90 -12.13 -33.39
C ARG A 4 7.40 -11.89 -33.47
N THR A 5 6.87 -11.91 -34.69
CA THR A 5 5.44 -11.77 -35.01
C THR A 5 4.63 -12.88 -34.31
N PRO A 6 3.48 -12.57 -33.68
CA PRO A 6 2.59 -13.61 -33.14
C PRO A 6 2.00 -14.44 -34.28
N ARG A 7 2.01 -15.77 -34.16
CA ARG A 7 1.06 -16.61 -34.91
C ARG A 7 -0.28 -16.49 -34.19
N LEU A 8 -1.29 -15.91 -34.85
CA LEU A 8 -2.68 -15.96 -34.39
C LEU A 8 -3.09 -17.44 -34.20
N GLY A 9 -3.79 -17.73 -33.10
CA GLY A 9 -4.52 -19.00 -32.93
C GLY A 9 -3.93 -20.00 -31.93
N SER A 10 -3.73 -19.61 -30.67
CA SER A 10 -3.37 -20.53 -29.60
C SER A 10 -4.37 -20.43 -28.46
N ILE A 11 -5.54 -21.04 -28.64
CA ILE A 11 -6.54 -21.35 -27.60
C ILE A 11 -6.02 -22.51 -26.73
N TYR A 12 -4.77 -22.42 -26.29
CA TYR A 12 -4.23 -23.41 -25.35
C TYR A 12 -4.68 -23.00 -23.94
N PRO A 13 -5.11 -23.95 -23.09
CA PRO A 13 -5.29 -23.68 -21.67
C PRO A 13 -3.94 -23.21 -21.13
N CYS A 14 -3.80 -21.91 -20.92
CA CYS A 14 -2.59 -21.29 -20.42
C CYS A 14 -2.62 -21.34 -18.89
N PRO A 15 -1.82 -22.21 -18.23
CA PRO A 15 -1.90 -22.39 -16.78
C PRO A 15 -1.22 -21.26 -15.99
N TRP A 16 -0.70 -20.23 -16.67
CA TRP A 16 0.12 -19.17 -16.08
C TRP A 16 -0.57 -17.81 -16.19
N VAL A 17 -0.70 -17.10 -15.07
CA VAL A 17 -1.24 -15.73 -15.01
C VAL A 17 -0.37 -14.74 -15.79
N PHE A 18 0.96 -14.87 -15.68
CA PHE A 18 1.92 -14.06 -16.43
C PHE A 18 2.61 -14.89 -17.51
N GLN A 19 2.33 -14.58 -18.77
CA GLN A 19 2.87 -15.29 -19.93
C GLN A 19 3.41 -14.35 -21.01
N PHE A 20 4.32 -14.88 -21.82
CA PHE A 20 4.81 -14.24 -23.03
C PHE A 20 4.69 -15.24 -24.19
N PHE A 21 3.78 -14.98 -25.13
CA PHE A 21 3.46 -15.88 -26.25
C PHE A 21 3.16 -17.33 -25.83
N GLY A 22 2.24 -17.53 -24.87
CA GLY A 22 1.83 -18.86 -24.40
C GLY A 22 2.89 -19.61 -23.58
N ARG A 23 4.04 -18.98 -23.33
CA ARG A 23 5.10 -19.53 -22.48
C ARG A 23 5.14 -18.82 -21.14
N ARG A 24 5.52 -19.55 -20.09
CA ARG A 24 5.79 -18.97 -18.78
C ARG A 24 6.81 -17.83 -18.91
N LEU A 25 6.52 -16.69 -18.28
CA LEU A 25 7.48 -15.60 -18.19
C LEU A 25 8.79 -16.11 -17.55
N GLY A 26 9.94 -15.74 -18.14
CA GLY A 26 11.25 -16.15 -17.64
C GLY A 26 11.66 -15.40 -16.36
N LYS A 27 12.93 -15.02 -16.22
CA LYS A 27 13.35 -14.12 -15.13
C LYS A 27 12.55 -12.81 -15.20
N HIS A 28 11.67 -12.59 -14.23
CA HIS A 28 10.76 -11.45 -14.16
C HIS A 28 11.46 -10.08 -14.05
N LEU A 29 12.77 -10.06 -13.78
CA LEU A 29 13.57 -8.83 -13.66
C LEU A 29 14.30 -8.45 -14.96
N LYS A 30 14.13 -9.18 -16.06
CA LYS A 30 14.82 -8.85 -17.32
C LYS A 30 14.31 -7.50 -17.84
N GLY A 31 15.20 -6.51 -17.88
CA GLY A 31 14.88 -5.13 -18.31
C GLY A 31 14.60 -4.17 -17.15
N TRP A 32 14.45 -4.65 -15.91
CA TRP A 32 14.13 -3.81 -14.74
C TRP A 32 15.11 -2.65 -14.54
N ARG A 33 16.42 -2.92 -14.65
CA ARG A 33 17.44 -1.87 -14.51
C ARG A 33 17.31 -0.79 -15.59
N SER A 34 17.00 -1.18 -16.83
CA SER A 34 16.81 -0.23 -17.93
C SER A 34 15.57 0.64 -17.71
N THR A 35 14.46 0.06 -17.24
CA THR A 35 13.24 0.81 -16.92
C THR A 35 13.47 1.74 -15.74
N CYS A 36 14.21 1.30 -14.71
CA CYS A 36 14.60 2.13 -13.58
C CYS A 36 15.45 3.32 -13.99
N ILE A 37 16.43 3.13 -14.89
CA ILE A 37 17.25 4.23 -15.44
C ILE A 37 16.36 5.21 -16.22
N ALA A 38 15.47 4.71 -17.09
CA ALA A 38 14.55 5.56 -17.85
C ALA A 38 13.57 6.34 -16.96
N ALA A 39 13.17 5.76 -15.83
CA ALA A 39 12.34 6.40 -14.81
C ALA A 39 13.12 7.33 -13.86
N GLY A 40 14.42 7.54 -14.06
CA GLY A 40 15.26 8.39 -13.22
C GLY A 40 15.61 7.80 -11.85
N MET A 41 15.37 6.50 -11.63
CA MET A 41 15.55 5.80 -10.36
C MET A 41 16.52 4.61 -10.49
N PRO A 42 17.80 4.82 -10.83
CA PRO A 42 18.70 3.77 -11.30
C PRO A 42 19.03 2.68 -10.26
N VAL A 43 18.84 2.96 -8.97
CA VAL A 43 19.14 2.05 -7.85
C VAL A 43 17.91 1.33 -7.30
N LEU A 44 16.72 1.57 -7.87
CA LEU A 44 15.47 1.00 -7.36
C LEU A 44 15.43 -0.51 -7.55
N LEU A 45 15.29 -1.25 -6.44
CA LEU A 45 15.10 -2.69 -6.46
C LEU A 45 13.60 -3.01 -6.51
N VAL A 46 13.23 -4.14 -7.14
CA VAL A 46 11.83 -4.61 -7.11
C VAL A 46 11.33 -4.82 -5.68
N HIS A 47 12.21 -5.20 -4.77
CA HIS A 47 11.86 -5.34 -3.36
C HIS A 47 11.42 -4.00 -2.72
N ASP A 48 11.93 -2.86 -3.21
CA ASP A 48 11.51 -1.55 -2.71
C ASP A 48 10.06 -1.22 -3.07
N LEU A 49 9.52 -1.78 -4.16
CA LEU A 49 8.09 -1.65 -4.47
C LEU A 49 7.22 -2.24 -3.37
N ARG A 50 7.60 -3.41 -2.85
CA ARG A 50 6.89 -4.07 -1.75
C ARG A 50 6.96 -3.22 -0.47
N ARG A 51 8.12 -2.59 -0.19
CA ARG A 51 8.28 -1.68 0.95
C ARG A 51 7.41 -0.43 0.81
N SER A 52 7.37 0.16 -0.38
CA SER A 52 6.51 1.31 -0.68
C SER A 52 5.03 0.98 -0.58
N ALA A 53 4.61 -0.21 -1.03
CA ALA A 53 3.23 -0.66 -0.87
C ALA A 53 2.82 -0.72 0.61
N VAL A 54 3.65 -1.33 1.47
CA VAL A 54 3.41 -1.38 2.92
C VAL A 54 3.27 0.02 3.51
N ARG A 55 4.19 0.94 3.18
CA ARG A 55 4.14 2.32 3.65
C ARG A 55 2.88 3.07 3.19
N ASN A 56 2.46 2.85 1.94
CA ASN A 56 1.26 3.47 1.40
C ASN A 56 -0.01 2.97 2.12
N MET A 57 -0.06 1.68 2.48
CA MET A 57 -1.17 1.13 3.26
C MET A 57 -1.24 1.72 4.67
N GLU A 58 -0.10 1.87 5.35
CA GLU A 58 -0.05 2.55 6.67
C GLU A 58 -0.53 4.00 6.56
N ARG A 59 -0.07 4.75 5.54
CA ARG A 59 -0.49 6.15 5.32
C ARG A 59 -1.98 6.28 4.99
N ALA A 60 -2.53 5.30 4.27
CA ALA A 60 -3.97 5.20 4.03
C ALA A 60 -4.78 4.85 5.30
N GLY A 61 -4.12 4.52 6.41
CA GLY A 61 -4.76 4.13 7.67
C GLY A 61 -5.32 2.72 7.67
N ILE A 62 -4.84 1.84 6.77
CA ILE A 62 -5.24 0.44 6.75
C ILE A 62 -4.65 -0.25 7.99
N PRO A 63 -5.46 -0.99 8.77
CA PRO A 63 -4.96 -1.65 9.96
C PRO A 63 -3.93 -2.73 9.60
N ARG A 64 -2.90 -2.86 10.44
CA ARG A 64 -1.72 -3.69 10.18
C ARG A 64 -2.04 -5.15 9.89
N ASN A 65 -3.02 -5.73 10.56
CA ASN A 65 -3.49 -7.10 10.32
C ASN A 65 -3.99 -7.31 8.88
N VAL A 66 -4.73 -6.34 8.34
CA VAL A 66 -5.23 -6.37 6.95
C VAL A 66 -4.08 -6.14 5.98
N ALA A 67 -3.23 -5.16 6.24
CA ALA A 67 -2.05 -4.90 5.40
C ALA A 67 -1.09 -6.11 5.36
N MET A 68 -0.91 -6.81 6.48
CA MET A 68 -0.12 -8.05 6.58
C MET A 68 -0.74 -9.17 5.75
N SER A 69 -2.06 -9.30 5.77
CA SER A 69 -2.80 -10.30 4.97
C SER A 69 -2.67 -10.02 3.47
N ILE A 70 -2.81 -8.75 3.04
CA ILE A 70 -2.65 -8.32 1.64
C ILE A 70 -1.22 -8.59 1.16
N THR A 71 -0.23 -8.28 2.00
CA THR A 71 1.17 -8.43 1.61
C THR A 71 1.71 -9.84 1.81
N GLY A 72 1.04 -10.69 2.59
CA GLY A 72 1.55 -12.01 2.97
C GLY A 72 2.72 -11.94 3.96
N HIS A 73 2.78 -10.91 4.81
CA HIS A 73 3.77 -10.88 5.90
C HIS A 73 3.28 -11.75 7.06
N ARG A 74 4.14 -12.68 7.51
CA ARG A 74 3.89 -13.51 8.68
C ARG A 74 4.17 -12.80 10.01
N SER A 75 5.11 -11.83 10.01
CA SER A 75 5.50 -11.10 11.21
C SER A 75 5.46 -9.60 11.01
N GLU A 76 5.16 -8.88 12.09
CA GLU A 76 5.10 -7.41 12.12
C GLU A 76 6.51 -6.77 12.12
N SER A 77 7.58 -7.57 12.21
CA SER A 77 8.98 -7.11 12.21
C SER A 77 9.34 -6.19 11.03
N VAL A 78 8.58 -6.30 9.94
CA VAL A 78 8.75 -5.50 8.73
C VAL A 78 8.20 -4.08 8.92
N TYR A 79 7.09 -3.92 9.65
CA TYR A 79 6.50 -2.62 9.94
C TYR A 79 7.42 -1.80 10.84
N ARG A 80 7.93 -2.40 11.93
CA ARG A 80 8.90 -1.74 12.82
C ARG A 80 10.17 -1.25 12.09
N ARG A 81 10.59 -1.94 11.02
CA ARG A 81 11.77 -1.57 10.22
C ARG A 81 11.49 -0.51 9.16
N TYR A 82 10.24 -0.33 8.74
CA TYR A 82 9.87 0.61 7.68
C TYR A 82 9.12 1.84 8.18
N ASP A 83 8.73 1.83 9.45
CA ASP A 83 8.14 2.94 10.21
C ASP A 83 9.21 4.00 10.55
N ILE A 84 9.83 4.55 9.51
CA ILE A 84 10.58 5.80 9.64
C ILE A 84 9.52 6.90 9.69
N VAL A 85 9.07 7.21 10.90
CA VAL A 85 8.08 8.27 11.17
C VAL A 85 8.59 9.58 10.57
N SER A 86 7.82 10.15 9.64
CA SER A 86 8.12 11.48 9.08
C SER A 86 7.38 12.57 9.86
N LYS A 87 7.88 13.81 9.78
CA LYS A 87 7.21 14.99 10.37
C LYS A 87 5.76 15.16 9.88
N GLN A 88 5.50 14.79 8.62
CA GLN A 88 4.16 14.83 8.03
C GLN A 88 3.21 13.81 8.66
N ASP A 89 3.72 12.62 9.01
CA ASP A 89 2.92 11.58 9.66
C ASP A 89 2.50 12.03 11.06
N LEU A 90 3.40 12.66 11.83
CA LEU A 90 3.08 13.23 13.15
C LEU A 90 2.02 14.34 13.06
N THR A 91 2.15 15.23 12.09
CA THR A 91 1.17 16.32 11.87
C THR A 91 -0.20 15.77 11.48
N THR A 92 -0.21 14.72 10.65
CA THR A 92 -1.46 14.05 10.23
C THR A 92 -2.11 13.32 11.40
N ALA A 93 -1.32 12.66 12.25
CA ALA A 93 -1.81 12.00 13.44
C ALA A 93 -2.44 12.98 14.44
N ALA A 94 -1.78 14.12 14.69
CA ALA A 94 -2.32 15.19 15.53
C ALA A 94 -3.67 15.69 15.01
N ARG A 95 -3.76 15.97 13.70
CA ARG A 95 -5.02 16.43 13.07
C ARG A 95 -6.14 15.40 13.16
N LYS A 96 -5.84 14.11 12.95
CA LYS A 96 -6.83 13.03 13.09
C LYS A 96 -7.35 12.92 14.52
N LEU A 97 -6.48 13.11 15.52
CA LEU A 97 -6.86 13.12 16.92
C LEU A 97 -7.76 14.31 17.26
N GLU A 98 -7.40 15.52 16.83
CA GLU A 98 -8.23 16.72 17.00
C GLU A 98 -9.63 16.53 16.40
N GLN A 99 -9.72 16.00 15.18
CA GLN A 99 -11.00 15.73 14.51
C GLN A 99 -11.84 14.70 15.27
N TYR A 100 -11.21 13.62 15.77
CA TYR A 100 -11.90 12.61 16.55
C TYR A 100 -12.48 13.17 17.85
N LEU A 101 -11.69 13.96 18.59
CA LEU A 101 -12.13 14.59 19.84
C LEU A 101 -13.23 15.63 19.61
N ALA A 102 -13.14 16.43 18.55
CA ALA A 102 -14.17 17.40 18.18
C ALA A 102 -15.49 16.71 17.77
N ALA A 103 -15.42 15.58 17.06
CA ALA A 103 -16.60 14.79 16.72
C ALA A 103 -17.23 14.16 17.98
N ALA A 104 -16.42 13.69 18.93
CA ALA A 104 -16.89 13.10 20.18
C ALA A 104 -17.52 14.12 21.14
N SER A 105 -17.04 15.37 21.16
CA SER A 105 -17.60 16.44 22.00
C SER A 105 -18.92 17.04 21.49
N THR A 106 -19.30 16.75 20.23
CA THR A 106 -20.56 17.21 19.62
C THR A 106 -21.77 16.35 20.04
N GLY A 107 -21.56 15.26 20.79
CA GLY A 107 -22.62 14.54 21.50
C GLY A 107 -23.15 15.36 22.68
N THR A 108 -23.95 16.38 22.39
CA THR A 108 -24.73 17.13 23.39
C THR A 108 -25.56 16.16 24.21
N ILE A 109 -25.27 16.04 25.51
CA ILE A 109 -26.20 15.47 26.49
C ILE A 109 -27.36 16.48 26.62
N PRO A 110 -28.59 16.20 26.15
CA PRO A 110 -29.71 17.10 26.34
C PRO A 110 -30.25 16.86 27.74
N GLY A 111 -29.72 17.58 28.72
CA GLY A 111 -30.06 17.33 30.12
C GLY A 111 -29.64 18.44 31.07
N THR A 112 -29.85 19.70 30.74
CA THR A 112 -29.80 20.77 31.75
C THR A 112 -31.14 20.81 32.48
N VAL A 113 -31.26 20.07 33.59
CA VAL A 113 -32.36 20.27 34.55
C VAL A 113 -32.10 21.60 35.25
N ARG A 114 -32.87 22.64 34.89
CA ARG A 114 -32.97 23.85 35.73
C ARG A 114 -33.73 23.48 37.00
N GLY A 115 -33.00 23.26 38.09
CA GLY A 115 -33.60 23.22 39.42
C GLY A 115 -34.07 24.62 39.81
N THR A 116 -35.38 24.81 39.96
CA THR A 116 -35.97 25.94 40.68
C THR A 116 -35.89 25.68 42.17
N VAL A 117 -35.21 26.58 42.89
CA VAL A 117 -35.16 26.62 44.35
C VAL A 117 -36.49 27.20 44.86
N GLN A 118 -37.12 26.54 45.82
CA GLN A 118 -38.13 27.14 46.71
C GLN A 118 -37.48 27.49 48.04
#